data_AF-A0A2D5HG73-F1
#
_entry.id   AF-A0A2D5HG73-F1
#
_cell.length_a   1.000
_cell.length_b   1.000
_cell.length_c   1.000
_cell.angle_alpha   90.00
_cell.angle_beta   90.00
_cell.angle_gamma   90.00
#
_symmetry.space_group_name_H-M   'P 1'
#
loop_
_entity.id
_entity.type
_entity.pdbx_description
1 polymer ?
#
loop_
_entity_poly.entity_id
_entity_poly.type
_entity_poly.pdbx_seq_one_letter_code
_entity_poly.pdbx_strand_id
1 'polypeptide(L)' 'PVSSLRGPERWSAPALVTLRFDPDTRSATAIRRADPDWARTIGTRPARTLSLRDAVTHRIIPGTAA' A
#
# COMPACT_ATOMS: atom_id res chain seq x y z
N PRO A 1 -8.53 17.22 8.44
CA PRO A 1 -9.47 16.59 7.49
C PRO A 1 -10.21 15.39 8.10
N VAL A 2 -11.54 15.44 8.20
CA VAL A 2 -12.38 14.32 8.66
C VAL A 2 -12.85 13.51 7.44
N SER A 3 -12.46 12.24 7.37
CA SER A 3 -12.91 11.33 6.30
C SER A 3 -14.35 10.90 6.57
N SER A 4 -15.26 11.20 5.64
CA SER A 4 -16.65 10.74 5.68
C SER A 4 -16.81 9.54 4.74
N LEU A 5 -17.47 8.48 5.22
CA LEU A 5 -17.92 7.36 4.41
C LEU A 5 -19.40 7.55 4.10
N ARG A 6 -19.76 7.70 2.81
CA ARG A 6 -21.15 7.69 2.35
C ARG A 6 -21.39 6.40 1.55
N GLY A 7 -22.38 5.61 1.98
CA GLY A 7 -22.60 4.22 1.56
C GLY A 7 -23.40 4.03 0.26
N PRO A 8 -23.70 2.76 -0.10
CA PRO A 8 -25.10 2.32 -0.05
C PRO A 8 -25.31 0.88 0.49
N GLU A 9 -26.07 0.79 1.57
CA GLU A 9 -27.01 -0.26 2.04
C GLU A 9 -26.63 -1.74 2.18
N ARG A 10 -25.50 -2.23 1.68
CA ARG A 10 -25.15 -3.67 1.78
C ARG A 10 -23.86 -3.97 2.55
N TRP A 11 -23.06 -2.95 2.86
CA TRP A 11 -21.76 -3.10 3.52
C TRP A 11 -21.87 -2.46 4.90
N SER A 12 -21.52 -3.20 5.96
CA SER A 12 -21.45 -2.63 7.29
C SER A 12 -20.47 -1.45 7.29
N ALA A 13 -20.75 -0.43 8.09
CA ALA A 13 -19.77 0.62 8.35
C ALA A 13 -18.48 -0.04 8.84
N PRO A 14 -17.30 0.38 8.34
CA PRO A 14 -16.05 -0.24 8.75
C PRO A 14 -15.88 -0.13 10.26
N ALA A 15 -15.64 -1.26 10.89
CA ALA A 15 -15.38 -1.32 12.32
C ALA A 15 -14.01 -0.70 12.61
N LEU A 16 -13.96 0.19 13.59
CA LEU A 16 -12.70 0.65 14.15
C LEU A 16 -12.13 -0.48 15.02
N VAL A 17 -10.96 -0.99 14.66
CA VAL A 17 -10.22 -1.98 15.45
C VAL A 17 -9.06 -1.28 16.14
N THR A 18 -9.14 -1.12 17.46
CA THR A 18 -8.01 -0.65 18.26
C THR A 18 -7.09 -1.84 18.53
N LEU A 19 -5.92 -1.84 17.90
CA LEU A 19 -4.91 -2.88 18.12
C LEU A 19 -4.24 -2.67 19.49
N ARG A 20 -3.94 -3.77 20.19
CA ARG A 20 -3.21 -3.74 21.49
C ARG A 20 -1.72 -3.44 21.35
N PHE A 21 -1.22 -3.47 20.12
CA PHE A 21 0.19 -3.24 19.80
C PHE A 21 0.36 -1.83 19.27
N ASP A 22 1.49 -1.21 19.63
CA ASP A 22 1.94 -0.02 18.93
C ASP A 22 2.00 -0.31 17.43
N PRO A 23 1.51 0.61 16.58
CA PRO A 23 1.58 0.41 15.15
C PRO A 23 3.03 0.21 14.74
N ASP A 24 3.32 -0.94 14.12
CA ASP A 24 4.67 -1.22 13.63
C ASP A 24 5.12 -0.07 12.72
N THR A 25 6.21 0.57 13.10
CA THR A 25 6.81 1.69 12.36
C THR A 25 7.29 1.26 10.98
N ARG A 26 7.49 -0.05 10.77
CA ARG A 26 7.82 -0.68 9.48
C ARG A 26 6.59 -1.25 8.76
N SER A 27 5.39 -1.07 9.32
CA SER A 27 4.17 -1.50 8.65
C SER A 27 4.02 -0.84 7.29
N ALA A 28 3.45 -1.57 6.34
CA ALA A 28 3.21 -1.05 5.01
C ALA A 28 2.29 0.19 5.02
N THR A 29 1.42 0.34 6.02
CA THR A 29 0.59 1.55 6.21
C THR A 29 1.42 2.75 6.67
N ALA A 30 2.35 2.56 7.61
CA ALA A 30 3.23 3.64 8.07
C ALA A 30 4.14 4.14 6.93
N ILE A 31 4.72 3.22 6.16
CA ILE A 31 5.56 3.55 5.00
C ILE A 31 4.79 4.34 3.96
N ARG A 32 3.58 3.90 3.59
CA ARG A 32 2.73 4.60 2.60
C ARG A 32 2.20 5.94 3.09
N ARG A 33 2.04 6.12 4.40
CA ARG A 33 1.67 7.42 4.99
C ARG A 33 2.83 8.41 4.94
N ALA A 34 4.06 7.95 5.17
CA ALA A 34 5.26 8.78 5.12
C ALA A 34 5.61 9.22 3.69
N ASP A 35 5.30 8.40 2.70
CA ASP A 35 5.44 8.73 1.27
C ASP A 35 4.11 8.40 0.54
N PRO A 36 3.16 9.35 0.47
CA PRO A 36 1.88 9.13 -0.21
C PRO A 36 2.02 8.85 -1.71
N ASP A 37 3.07 9.38 -2.34
CA ASP A 37 3.36 9.23 -3.77
C ASP A 37 4.26 8.03 -4.09
N TRP A 38 4.55 7.17 -3.09
CA TRP A 38 5.41 5.99 -3.22
C TRP A 38 5.12 5.17 -4.49
N ALA A 39 3.83 5.02 -4.83
CA ALA A 39 3.36 4.26 -5.99
C ALA A 39 3.82 4.85 -7.32
N ARG A 40 4.03 6.16 -7.43
CA ARG A 40 4.52 6.84 -8.64
C ARG A 40 6.00 6.52 -8.92
N THR A 41 6.74 6.13 -7.90
CA THR A 41 8.17 5.78 -8.04
C THR A 41 8.41 4.30 -8.37
N ILE A 42 7.35 3.50 -8.33
CA ILE A 42 7.40 2.10 -8.72
C ILE A 42 7.54 2.01 -10.24
N GLY A 43 8.65 1.40 -10.70
CA GLY A 43 8.99 1.26 -12.11
C GLY A 43 9.97 2.32 -12.65
N THR A 44 10.14 3.45 -11.99
CA THR A 44 11.08 4.52 -12.40
C THR A 44 12.43 4.45 -11.69
N ARG A 45 12.52 3.78 -10.53
CA ARG A 45 13.81 3.50 -9.87
C ARG A 45 14.57 2.39 -10.61
N PRO A 46 15.92 2.47 -10.67
CA PRO A 46 16.73 1.46 -11.34
C PRO A 46 16.41 0.07 -10.77
N ALA A 47 16.22 -0.91 -11.67
CA ALA A 47 15.67 -2.24 -11.41
C ALA A 47 16.21 -2.91 -10.13
N ARG A 48 17.49 -2.72 -9.82
CA ARG A 48 18.15 -3.21 -8.60
C ARG A 48 17.54 -2.75 -7.26
N THR A 49 16.72 -1.71 -7.25
CA THR A 49 16.18 -1.09 -6.02
C THR A 49 14.70 -1.43 -5.79
N LEU A 50 13.92 -1.69 -6.85
CA LEU A 50 12.47 -1.94 -6.78
C LEU A 50 11.96 -2.84 -7.93
N SER A 51 12.67 -3.93 -8.27
CA SER A 51 12.10 -4.95 -9.17
C SER A 51 10.81 -5.50 -8.56
N LEU A 52 9.65 -5.22 -9.17
CA LEU A 52 8.39 -5.81 -8.76
C LEU A 52 8.50 -7.32 -8.88
N ARG A 53 8.03 -8.04 -7.86
CA ARG A 53 7.93 -9.49 -7.88
C ARG A 53 6.48 -9.88 -7.74
N ASP A 54 6.10 -10.91 -8.48
CA ASP A 54 4.81 -11.53 -8.30
C ASP A 54 4.69 -12.11 -6.88
N ALA A 55 3.58 -11.87 -6.21
CA ALA A 55 3.41 -12.21 -4.79
C ALA A 55 3.27 -13.71 -4.54
N VAL A 56 2.91 -14.49 -5.56
CA VAL A 56 2.67 -15.93 -5.46
C VAL A 56 3.88 -16.73 -5.94
N THR A 57 4.48 -16.30 -7.06
CA THR A 57 5.59 -17.02 -7.72
C THR A 57 6.96 -16.42 -7.43
N HIS A 58 7.04 -15.25 -6.80
CA HIS A 58 8.26 -14.48 -6.54
C HIS A 58 9.12 -14.16 -7.78
N ARG A 59 8.58 -14.39 -8.97
CA ARG A 59 9.22 -14.07 -10.25
C ARG A 59 9.26 -12.57 -10.45
N ILE A 60 10.34 -12.08 -11.06
CA ILE A 60 10.47 -10.67 -11.43
C ILE A 60 9.39 -10.37 -12.48
N ILE A 61 8.57 -9.37 -12.24
CA ILE A 61 7.62 -8.84 -13.21
C ILE A 61 8.42 -7.95 -14.16
N PRO A 62 8.44 -8.23 -15.47
CA PRO A 62 9.12 -7.38 -16.44
C PRO A 62 8.56 -5.95 -16.36
N GLY A 63 9.44 -4.97 -16.16
CA GLY A 63 9.03 -3.57 -16.22
C GLY A 63 8.74 -3.18 -17.67
N THR A 64 7.52 -2.73 -17.96
CA THR A 64 7.22 -2.06 -19.23
C THR A 64 7.78 -0.64 -19.15
N ALA A 65 8.85 -0.37 -19.89
CA ALA A 65 9.28 0.99 -20.16
C ALA A 65 8.28 1.60 -21.15
N ALA A 66 7.43 2.52 -20.69
CA ALA A 66 6.65 3.39 -21.56
C ALA A 66 7.49 4.62 -21.93
#